data_AF-A0A9Q0LFB2-F1
#
_entry.id   AF-A0A9Q0LFB2-F1
#
_cell.length_a   1.000
_cell.length_b   1.000
_cell.length_c   1.000
_cell.angle_alpha   90.00
_cell.angle_beta   90.00
_cell.angle_gamma   90.00
#
_symmetry.space_group_name_H-M   'P 1'
#
loop_
_entity.id
_entity.type
_entity.pdbx_description
1 polymer ?
#
loop_
_entity_poly.entity_id
_entity_poly.type
_entity_poly.pdbx_seq_one_letter_code
_entity_poly.pdbx_strand_id
1 'polypeptide(L)'
;MSKTKNSQLDKDLAEFDKIIAQKLEDTGVKSTKKQQTLYFATGFIASHLINYIFITIFQLKFLEWWLLFIFNSIFSGLLLVLPLHNTTFSLRFKMFTNKEQQIRNKNKKENTDGPSQAKKDILNLIKKEAISFSIFYNLIFYIFVALIFIFYIFGSFEPASNLIASSASSIFIVGFVSTLPIKNQ
;
A
#
# COMPACT_ATOMS: atom_id res chain seq x y z
N MET A 1 21.60 -36.30 -23.02
CA MET A 1 20.54 -35.31 -23.36
C MET A 1 20.00 -34.50 -22.17
N SER A 2 20.28 -34.85 -20.90
CA SER A 2 19.72 -34.16 -19.71
C SER A 2 20.43 -32.85 -19.30
N LYS A 3 21.74 -32.69 -19.55
CA LYS A 3 22.50 -31.49 -19.13
C LYS A 3 22.08 -30.19 -19.83
N THR A 4 21.65 -30.25 -21.08
CA THR A 4 21.28 -29.07 -21.86
C THR A 4 19.96 -28.44 -21.39
N LYS A 5 19.06 -29.25 -20.82
CA LYS A 5 17.71 -28.81 -20.39
C LYS A 5 17.73 -28.02 -19.08
N ASN A 6 18.56 -28.41 -18.10
CA ASN A 6 18.79 -27.63 -16.88
C ASN A 6 19.41 -26.26 -17.17
N SER A 7 20.32 -26.19 -18.15
CA SER A 7 20.89 -24.91 -18.58
C SER A 7 19.86 -23.97 -19.22
N GLN A 8 18.79 -24.50 -19.80
CA GLN A 8 17.73 -23.70 -20.43
C GLN A 8 16.77 -23.15 -19.35
N LEU A 9 16.42 -23.98 -18.37
CA LEU A 9 15.56 -23.61 -17.24
C LEU A 9 16.22 -22.54 -16.34
N ASP A 10 17.53 -22.67 -16.09
CA ASP A 10 18.30 -21.66 -15.33
C ASP A 10 18.40 -20.33 -16.07
N LYS A 11 18.49 -20.38 -17.41
CA LYS A 11 18.45 -19.17 -18.25
C LYS A 11 17.07 -18.53 -18.25
N ASP A 12 16.00 -19.32 -18.34
CA ASP A 12 14.62 -18.83 -18.27
C ASP A 12 14.28 -18.25 -16.90
N LEU A 13 14.81 -18.81 -15.80
CA LEU A 13 14.71 -18.22 -14.46
C LEU A 13 15.51 -16.93 -14.36
N ALA A 14 16.75 -16.90 -14.86
CA ALA A 14 17.60 -15.70 -14.81
C ALA A 14 17.05 -14.56 -15.68
N GLU A 15 16.45 -14.88 -16.83
CA GLU A 15 15.77 -13.92 -17.69
C GLU A 15 14.47 -13.42 -17.05
N PHE A 16 13.74 -14.30 -16.36
CA PHE A 16 12.55 -13.91 -15.59
C PHE A 16 12.91 -13.03 -14.39
N ASP A 17 13.98 -13.38 -13.66
CA ASP A 17 14.54 -12.59 -12.56
C ASP A 17 14.99 -11.22 -13.08
N LYS A 18 15.62 -11.14 -14.27
CA LYS A 18 15.97 -9.87 -14.92
C LYS A 18 14.76 -9.05 -15.33
N ILE A 19 13.79 -9.65 -16.02
CA ILE A 19 12.57 -8.95 -16.46
C ILE A 19 11.79 -8.43 -15.25
N ILE A 20 11.83 -9.14 -14.13
CA ILE A 20 11.08 -8.78 -12.92
C ILE A 20 11.85 -7.83 -12.03
N ALA A 21 13.16 -7.99 -11.88
CA ALA A 21 14.01 -6.98 -11.26
C ALA A 21 13.84 -5.66 -12.02
N GLN A 22 13.91 -5.69 -13.34
CA GLN A 22 13.63 -4.54 -14.20
C GLN A 22 12.20 -4.01 -14.01
N LYS A 23 11.18 -4.87 -13.89
CA LYS A 23 9.79 -4.41 -13.66
C LYS A 23 9.60 -3.86 -12.26
N LEU A 24 10.26 -4.39 -11.24
CA LEU A 24 10.23 -3.93 -9.85
C LEU A 24 10.99 -2.63 -9.69
N GLU A 25 12.10 -2.47 -10.42
CA GLU A 25 12.89 -1.24 -10.50
C GLU A 25 12.11 -0.16 -11.28
N ASP A 26 11.57 -0.48 -12.46
CA ASP A 26 10.71 0.43 -13.25
C ASP A 26 9.41 0.82 -12.52
N THR A 27 8.85 -0.07 -11.68
CA THR A 27 7.65 0.27 -10.85
C THR A 27 7.96 0.79 -9.45
N GLY A 28 9.20 0.64 -8.97
CA GLY A 28 9.71 1.31 -7.78
C GLY A 28 9.96 2.81 -8.04
N VAL A 29 10.16 3.18 -9.30
CA VAL A 29 10.43 4.58 -9.67
C VAL A 29 9.15 5.42 -9.77
N LYS A 30 8.00 4.92 -10.29
CA LYS A 30 6.70 5.62 -10.27
C LYS A 30 5.50 4.66 -10.33
N SER A 31 4.55 4.81 -9.40
CA SER A 31 3.21 4.21 -9.53
C SER A 31 2.52 4.70 -10.80
N THR A 32 1.80 3.81 -11.50
CA THR A 32 1.04 4.21 -12.69
C THR A 32 0.00 5.27 -12.30
N LYS A 33 -0.28 6.27 -13.15
CA LYS A 33 -1.32 7.28 -12.90
C LYS A 33 -2.65 6.68 -12.39
N LYS A 34 -3.06 5.54 -12.98
CA LYS A 34 -4.23 4.76 -12.54
C LYS A 34 -4.16 4.29 -11.08
N GLN A 35 -2.99 3.85 -10.61
CA GLN A 35 -2.78 3.42 -9.24
C GLN A 35 -2.75 4.61 -8.27
N GLN A 36 -2.13 5.72 -8.67
CA GLN A 36 -2.15 6.95 -7.87
C GLN A 36 -3.57 7.47 -7.68
N THR A 37 -4.39 7.47 -8.74
CA THR A 37 -5.81 7.82 -8.63
C THR A 37 -6.56 6.87 -7.69
N LEU A 38 -6.28 5.56 -7.74
CA LEU A 38 -6.88 4.59 -6.82
C LEU A 38 -6.49 4.86 -5.36
N TYR A 39 -5.21 5.17 -5.11
CA TYR A 39 -4.73 5.51 -3.78
C TYR A 39 -5.31 6.83 -3.27
N PHE A 40 -5.42 7.83 -4.13
CA PHE A 40 -6.08 9.09 -3.77
C PHE A 40 -7.56 8.89 -3.45
N ALA A 41 -8.30 8.14 -4.28
CA ALA A 41 -9.72 7.86 -4.05
C ALA A 41 -9.94 7.11 -2.73
N THR A 42 -9.11 6.11 -2.43
CA THR A 42 -9.18 5.37 -1.17
C THR A 42 -8.81 6.23 0.03
N GLY A 43 -7.76 7.06 -0.07
CA GLY A 43 -7.42 8.04 0.98
C GLY A 43 -8.50 9.09 1.20
N PHE A 44 -9.18 9.52 0.14
CA PHE A 44 -10.29 10.46 0.21
C PHE A 44 -11.49 9.86 0.96
N ILE A 45 -11.88 8.63 0.64
CA ILE A 45 -12.97 7.91 1.35
C ILE A 45 -12.61 7.73 2.83
N ALA A 46 -11.36 7.34 3.12
CA ALA A 46 -10.85 7.20 4.49
C ALA A 46 -10.99 8.49 5.30
N SER A 47 -10.58 9.61 4.68
CA SER A 47 -10.59 10.92 5.31
C SER A 47 -12.02 11.42 5.52
N HIS A 48 -12.90 11.13 4.57
CA HIS A 48 -14.32 11.46 4.69
C HIS A 48 -14.98 10.70 5.86
N LEU A 49 -14.62 9.42 6.05
CA LEU A 49 -15.10 8.63 7.18
C LEU A 49 -14.65 9.22 8.53
N ILE A 50 -13.38 9.64 8.65
CA ILE A 50 -12.88 10.32 9.85
C ILE A 50 -13.60 11.64 10.11
N ASN A 51 -13.81 12.44 9.07
CA ASN A 51 -14.56 13.70 9.20
C ASN A 51 -16.01 13.44 9.65
N TYR A 52 -16.67 12.41 9.11
CA TYR A 52 -18.01 12.03 9.51
C TYR A 52 -18.07 11.67 11.00
N ILE A 53 -17.14 10.82 11.46
CA ILE A 53 -17.03 10.44 12.87
C ILE A 53 -16.81 11.68 13.76
N PHE A 54 -15.93 12.59 13.34
CA PHE A 54 -15.63 13.83 14.07
C PHE A 54 -16.87 14.70 14.25
N ILE A 55 -17.66 14.91 13.19
CA ILE A 55 -18.90 15.70 13.24
C ILE A 55 -19.90 15.09 14.22
N THR A 56 -20.05 13.76 14.19
CA THR A 56 -20.96 13.05 15.09
C THR A 56 -20.54 13.18 16.55
N ILE A 57 -19.24 13.15 16.86
CA ILE A 57 -18.75 13.23 18.24
C ILE A 57 -18.90 14.65 18.79
N PHE A 58 -18.43 15.66 18.04
CA PHE A 58 -18.43 17.05 18.50
C PHE A 58 -19.76 17.78 18.24
N GLN A 59 -20.76 17.07 17.70
CA GLN A 59 -22.11 17.59 17.41
C GLN A 59 -22.06 18.89 16.58
N LEU A 60 -21.14 18.95 15.62
CA LEU A 60 -20.93 20.13 14.78
C LEU A 60 -21.99 20.22 13.69
N LYS A 61 -22.39 21.45 13.34
CA LYS A 61 -23.28 21.69 12.19
C LYS A 61 -22.50 21.58 10.89
N PHE A 62 -22.87 20.59 10.07
CA PHE A 62 -22.22 20.33 8.78
C PHE A 62 -22.12 21.58 7.88
N LEU A 63 -23.21 22.36 7.77
CA LEU A 63 -23.31 23.53 6.89
C LEU A 63 -22.38 24.69 7.27
N GLU A 64 -21.91 24.76 8.53
CA GLU A 64 -21.00 25.81 8.97
C GLU A 64 -19.54 25.40 8.75
N TRP A 65 -19.25 24.10 8.74
CA TRP A 65 -17.88 23.55 8.76
C TRP A 65 -17.49 22.78 7.49
N TRP A 66 -18.37 22.70 6.49
CA TRP A 66 -18.18 21.92 5.26
C TRP A 66 -16.89 22.25 4.51
N LEU A 67 -16.48 23.53 4.49
CA LEU A 67 -15.28 23.97 3.78
C LEU A 67 -14.02 23.33 4.38
N LEU A 68 -13.94 23.27 5.71
CA LEU A 68 -12.84 22.65 6.44
C LEU A 68 -12.81 21.13 6.22
N PHE A 69 -13.97 20.47 6.16
CA PHE A 69 -14.03 19.03 5.89
C PHE A 69 -13.61 18.68 4.46
N ILE A 70 -14.01 19.48 3.47
CA ILE A 70 -13.55 19.29 2.08
C ILE A 70 -12.05 19.50 2.00
N PHE A 71 -11.54 20.58 2.58
CA PHE A 71 -10.10 20.86 2.59
C PHE A 71 -9.31 19.72 3.25
N ASN A 72 -9.73 19.29 4.45
CA ASN A 72 -9.09 18.19 5.17
C ASN A 72 -9.14 16.87 4.37
N SER A 73 -10.26 16.58 3.70
CA SER A 73 -10.41 15.35 2.90
C SER A 73 -9.47 15.33 1.69
N ILE A 74 -9.35 16.45 0.98
CA ILE A 74 -8.45 16.57 -0.17
C ILE A 74 -7.00 16.51 0.30
N PHE A 75 -6.64 17.28 1.33
CA PHE A 75 -5.30 17.32 1.88
C PHE A 75 -4.84 15.95 2.37
N SER A 76 -5.67 15.29 3.18
CA SER A 76 -5.40 13.95 3.70
C SER A 76 -5.35 12.89 2.60
N GLY A 77 -6.26 12.99 1.62
CA GLY A 77 -6.27 12.11 0.45
C GLY A 77 -4.99 12.21 -0.39
N LEU A 78 -4.44 13.41 -0.56
CA LEU A 78 -3.16 13.62 -1.28
C LEU A 78 -1.98 13.03 -0.51
N LEU A 79 -1.91 13.25 0.80
CA LEU A 79 -0.80 12.77 1.62
C LEU A 79 -0.81 11.23 1.80
N LEU A 80 -1.99 10.61 1.89
CA LEU A 80 -2.15 9.16 2.04
C LEU A 80 -1.67 8.35 0.82
N VAL A 81 -1.50 8.98 -0.35
CA VAL A 81 -0.94 8.32 -1.54
C VAL A 81 0.46 7.77 -1.28
N LEU A 82 1.27 8.49 -0.49
CA LEU A 82 2.65 8.11 -0.18
C LEU A 82 2.75 6.82 0.65
N PRO A 83 2.12 6.70 1.84
CA PRO A 83 2.16 5.46 2.61
C PRO A 83 1.54 4.29 1.84
N LEU A 84 0.43 4.49 1.12
CA LEU A 84 -0.19 3.44 0.32
C LEU A 84 0.74 2.91 -0.77
N HIS A 85 1.50 3.80 -1.41
CA HIS A 85 2.51 3.40 -2.38
C HIS A 85 3.63 2.58 -1.71
N ASN A 86 4.18 3.09 -0.60
CA ASN A 86 5.29 2.45 0.12
C ASN A 86 4.91 1.05 0.65
N THR A 87 3.75 0.90 1.28
CA THR A 87 3.30 -0.40 1.79
C THR A 87 2.98 -1.38 0.66
N THR A 88 2.38 -0.90 -0.45
CA THR A 88 2.14 -1.77 -1.62
C THR A 88 3.45 -2.30 -2.17
N PHE A 89 4.46 -1.44 -2.27
CA PHE A 89 5.79 -1.84 -2.73
C PHE A 89 6.41 -2.89 -1.80
N SER A 90 6.40 -2.64 -0.48
CA SER A 90 6.93 -3.56 0.52
C SER A 90 6.22 -4.92 0.52
N LEU A 91 4.88 -4.95 0.52
CA LEU A 91 4.09 -6.18 0.46
C LEU A 91 4.34 -6.95 -0.83
N ARG A 92 4.38 -6.25 -1.97
CA ARG A 92 4.65 -6.87 -3.27
C ARG A 92 6.03 -7.50 -3.31
N PHE A 93 7.05 -6.81 -2.78
CA PHE A 93 8.40 -7.33 -2.69
C PHE A 93 8.44 -8.61 -1.83
N LYS A 94 7.88 -8.56 -0.60
CA LYS A 94 7.84 -9.72 0.31
C LYS A 94 7.10 -10.92 -0.29
N MET A 95 5.92 -10.71 -0.88
CA MET A 95 5.14 -11.78 -1.51
C MET A 95 5.89 -12.38 -2.71
N PHE A 96 6.62 -11.55 -3.46
CA PHE A 96 7.44 -12.00 -4.56
C PHE A 96 8.60 -12.90 -4.08
N THR A 97 9.40 -12.44 -3.11
CA THR A 97 10.51 -13.21 -2.54
C THR A 97 10.04 -14.56 -2.00
N ASN A 98 8.90 -14.58 -1.29
CA ASN A 98 8.32 -15.82 -0.77
C ASN A 98 7.91 -16.79 -1.90
N LYS A 99 7.34 -16.28 -3.00
CA LYS A 99 6.95 -17.12 -4.16
C LYS A 99 8.15 -17.60 -4.95
N GLU A 100 9.19 -16.78 -5.10
CA GLU A 100 10.45 -17.19 -5.74
C GLU A 100 11.11 -18.34 -4.97
N GLN A 101 11.19 -18.23 -3.64
CA GLN A 101 11.69 -19.30 -2.77
C GLN A 101 10.86 -20.59 -2.91
N GLN A 102 9.53 -20.49 -2.96
CA GLN A 102 8.66 -21.65 -3.18
C GLN A 102 8.87 -22.33 -4.53
N ILE A 103 9.05 -21.55 -5.61
CA ILE A 103 9.31 -22.08 -6.96
C ILE A 103 10.70 -22.72 -7.02
N ARG A 104 11.74 -22.09 -6.48
CA ARG A 104 13.09 -22.67 -6.38
C ARG A 104 13.07 -24.00 -5.60
N ASN A 105 12.33 -24.06 -4.50
CA ASN A 105 12.20 -25.28 -3.69
C ASN A 105 11.40 -26.39 -4.38
N LYS A 106 10.36 -26.05 -5.16
CA LYS A 106 9.54 -27.02 -5.93
C LYS A 106 10.25 -27.54 -7.18
N ASN A 107 10.95 -26.68 -7.92
CA ASN A 107 11.71 -27.09 -9.12
C ASN A 107 12.91 -27.97 -8.76
N LYS A 108 13.42 -27.89 -7.53
CA LYS A 108 14.39 -28.86 -6.99
C LYS A 108 13.79 -30.27 -6.82
N LYS A 109 12.46 -30.41 -6.87
CA LYS A 109 11.71 -31.67 -6.72
C LYS A 109 10.97 -32.12 -7.99
N GLU A 110 10.55 -31.23 -8.90
CA GLU A 110 9.82 -31.61 -10.11
C GLU A 110 10.23 -30.81 -11.36
N ASN A 111 10.62 -31.54 -12.41
CA ASN A 111 10.85 -31.06 -13.78
C ASN A 111 9.51 -30.79 -14.48
N THR A 112 8.87 -29.65 -14.25
CA THR A 112 7.70 -29.25 -15.05
C THR A 112 7.95 -27.95 -15.80
N ASP A 113 8.22 -28.12 -17.10
CA ASP A 113 8.31 -27.08 -18.11
C ASP A 113 6.90 -26.73 -18.63
N GLY A 114 6.48 -25.46 -18.48
CA GLY A 114 5.39 -24.84 -19.27
C GLY A 114 4.47 -23.87 -18.49
N PRO A 115 3.80 -22.90 -19.18
CA PRO A 115 4.32 -21.87 -20.07
C PRO A 115 4.38 -20.49 -19.36
N SER A 116 5.08 -19.54 -19.98
CA SER A 116 5.24 -18.13 -19.55
C SER A 116 3.92 -17.41 -19.14
N GLN A 117 2.75 -17.90 -19.55
CA GLN A 117 1.45 -17.35 -19.21
C GLN A 117 1.03 -17.58 -17.75
N ALA A 118 1.23 -18.80 -17.21
CA ALA A 118 0.89 -19.10 -15.82
C ALA A 118 1.69 -18.23 -14.84
N LYS A 119 2.95 -17.93 -15.20
CA LYS A 119 3.82 -17.02 -14.46
C LYS A 119 3.29 -15.57 -14.46
N LYS A 120 2.77 -15.08 -15.60
CA LYS A 120 2.16 -13.75 -15.70
C LYS A 120 0.90 -13.64 -14.84
N ASP A 121 0.10 -14.69 -14.79
CA ASP A 121 -1.12 -14.71 -13.98
C ASP A 121 -0.82 -14.68 -12.48
N ILE A 122 0.20 -15.42 -12.02
CA ILE A 122 0.68 -15.36 -10.64
C ILE A 122 1.16 -13.95 -10.27
N LEU A 123 1.94 -13.30 -11.16
CA LEU A 123 2.41 -11.93 -10.90
C LEU A 123 1.26 -10.92 -10.83
N ASN A 124 0.24 -11.08 -11.69
CA ASN A 124 -0.96 -10.25 -11.64
C ASN A 124 -1.75 -10.47 -10.36
N LEU A 125 -1.82 -11.72 -9.88
CA LEU A 125 -2.48 -12.05 -8.62
C LEU A 125 -1.74 -11.42 -7.42
N ILE A 126 -0.42 -11.59 -7.33
CA ILE A 126 0.42 -10.98 -6.29
C ILE A 126 0.25 -9.46 -6.28
N LYS A 127 0.21 -8.83 -7.47
CA LYS A 127 -0.01 -7.39 -7.58
C LYS A 127 -1.37 -6.98 -7.00
N LYS A 128 -2.44 -7.71 -7.31
CA LYS A 128 -3.78 -7.43 -6.79
C LYS A 128 -3.86 -7.63 -5.29
N GLU A 129 -3.34 -8.75 -4.79
CA GLU A 129 -3.30 -9.06 -3.35
C GLU A 129 -2.52 -8.01 -2.57
N ALA A 130 -1.31 -7.66 -3.02
CA ALA A 130 -0.48 -6.66 -2.37
C ALA A 130 -1.15 -5.28 -2.31
N ILE A 131 -1.84 -4.87 -3.39
CA ILE A 131 -2.60 -3.61 -3.43
C ILE A 131 -3.76 -3.66 -2.41
N SER A 132 -4.56 -4.73 -2.42
CA SER A 132 -5.71 -4.87 -1.52
C SER A 132 -5.30 -4.88 -0.05
N PHE A 133 -4.27 -5.66 0.30
CA PHE A 133 -3.75 -5.70 1.68
C PHE A 133 -3.15 -4.37 2.11
N SER A 134 -2.42 -3.70 1.21
CA SER A 134 -1.87 -2.37 1.50
C SER A 134 -2.96 -1.34 1.79
N ILE A 135 -4.02 -1.32 0.98
CA ILE A 135 -5.16 -0.42 1.18
C ILE A 135 -5.83 -0.71 2.52
N PHE A 136 -6.15 -1.97 2.80
CA PHE A 136 -6.82 -2.37 4.03
C PHE A 136 -6.00 -2.00 5.29
N TYR A 137 -4.72 -2.35 5.30
CA TYR A 137 -3.84 -2.11 6.45
C TYR A 137 -3.65 -0.62 6.72
N ASN A 138 -3.29 0.17 5.70
CA ASN A 138 -3.09 1.61 5.86
C ASN A 138 -4.40 2.33 6.23
N LEU A 139 -5.53 1.90 5.67
CA LEU A 139 -6.84 2.50 5.98
C LEU A 139 -7.20 2.32 7.46
N ILE A 140 -7.13 1.07 7.95
CA ILE A 140 -7.45 0.77 9.35
C ILE A 140 -6.47 1.46 10.28
N PHE A 141 -5.18 1.41 9.95
CA PHE A 141 -4.15 2.03 10.78
C PHE A 141 -4.33 3.55 10.84
N TYR A 142 -4.62 4.19 9.71
CA TYR A 142 -4.94 5.63 9.67
C TYR A 142 -6.15 5.95 10.54
N ILE A 143 -7.25 5.20 10.40
CA ILE A 143 -8.46 5.45 11.18
C ILE A 143 -8.19 5.28 12.67
N PHE A 144 -7.51 4.20 13.04
CA PHE A 144 -7.20 3.89 14.43
C PHE A 144 -6.35 4.99 15.10
N VAL A 145 -5.26 5.41 14.45
CA VAL A 145 -4.38 6.47 14.97
C VAL A 145 -5.11 7.81 15.02
N ALA A 146 -5.92 8.12 14.00
CA ALA A 146 -6.72 9.34 13.97
C ALA A 146 -7.70 9.42 15.13
N LEU A 147 -8.38 8.32 15.47
CA LEU A 147 -9.28 8.29 16.62
C LEU A 147 -8.53 8.53 17.93
N ILE A 148 -7.36 7.91 18.12
CA ILE A 148 -6.55 8.14 19.33
C ILE A 148 -6.19 9.62 19.45
N PHE A 149 -5.79 10.25 18.35
CA PHE A 149 -5.43 11.66 18.35
C PHE A 149 -6.61 12.59 18.57
N ILE A 150 -7.75 12.32 17.94
CA ILE A 150 -8.97 13.12 18.11
C ILE A 150 -9.43 13.15 19.56
N PHE A 151 -9.46 11.98 20.21
CA PHE A 151 -10.03 11.83 21.55
C PHE A 151 -9.04 12.13 22.67
N TYR A 152 -7.81 11.59 22.58
CA TYR A 152 -6.91 11.55 23.73
C TYR A 152 -5.82 12.62 23.69
N ILE A 153 -5.31 12.98 22.50
CA ILE A 153 -4.19 13.93 22.39
C ILE A 153 -4.70 15.35 22.17
N PHE A 154 -5.58 15.53 21.18
CA PHE A 154 -6.10 16.85 20.78
C PHE A 154 -7.51 17.11 21.30
N GLY A 155 -8.05 16.26 22.18
CA GLY A 155 -9.42 16.37 22.68
C GLY A 155 -9.76 17.72 23.34
N SER A 156 -8.76 18.43 23.88
CA SER A 156 -8.93 19.75 24.50
C SER A 156 -8.78 20.94 23.54
N PHE A 157 -8.46 20.69 22.27
CA PHE A 157 -8.22 21.76 21.28
C PHE A 157 -9.54 22.20 20.65
N GLU A 158 -9.54 23.40 20.07
CA GLU A 158 -10.66 23.85 19.23
C GLU A 158 -10.93 22.85 18.09
N PRO A 159 -12.20 22.58 17.72
CA PRO A 159 -12.53 21.55 16.75
C PRO A 159 -11.80 21.67 15.40
N ALA A 160 -11.59 22.89 14.92
CA ALA A 160 -10.83 23.17 13.69
C ALA A 160 -9.38 22.63 13.79
N SER A 161 -8.71 22.99 14.88
CA SER A 161 -7.32 22.66 15.14
C SER A 161 -7.15 21.18 15.47
N ASN A 162 -8.09 20.60 16.23
CA ASN A 162 -8.10 19.17 16.54
C ASN A 162 -8.16 18.34 15.25
N LEU A 163 -9.10 18.63 14.35
CA LEU A 163 -9.26 17.83 13.13
C LEU A 163 -8.02 17.85 12.24
N ILE A 164 -7.46 19.04 11.98
CA ILE A 164 -6.29 19.18 11.11
C ILE A 164 -5.08 18.52 11.77
N ALA A 165 -4.84 18.77 13.06
CA ALA A 165 -3.69 18.24 13.78
C ALA A 165 -3.75 16.71 13.90
N SER A 166 -4.92 16.14 14.21
CA SER A 166 -5.11 14.69 14.33
C SER A 166 -4.98 13.98 12.98
N SER A 167 -5.60 14.49 11.91
CA SER A 167 -5.45 13.95 10.55
C SER A 167 -3.99 14.02 10.09
N ALA A 168 -3.35 15.19 10.18
CA ALA A 168 -1.97 15.37 9.74
C ALA A 168 -0.98 14.48 10.52
N SER A 169 -1.10 14.44 11.85
CA SER A 169 -0.21 13.62 12.70
C SER A 169 -0.40 12.13 12.42
N SER A 170 -1.64 11.69 12.18
CA SER A 170 -1.92 10.29 11.87
C SER A 170 -1.30 9.88 10.53
N ILE A 171 -1.42 10.73 9.51
CA ILE A 171 -0.80 10.45 8.21
C ILE A 171 0.72 10.43 8.31
N PHE A 172 1.30 11.32 9.12
CA PHE A 172 2.74 11.31 9.38
C PHE A 172 3.19 9.98 10.02
N ILE A 173 2.46 9.49 11.03
CA ILE A 173 2.76 8.20 11.66
C ILE A 173 2.58 7.04 10.69
N VAL A 174 1.49 7.00 9.93
CA VAL A 174 1.23 5.98 8.91
C VAL A 174 2.36 6.00 7.87
N GLY A 175 2.73 7.19 7.40
CA GLY A 175 3.86 7.41 6.48
C GLY A 175 5.20 6.93 7.05
N PHE A 176 5.46 7.23 8.31
CA PHE A 176 6.67 6.79 9.00
C PHE A 176 6.72 5.26 9.09
N VAL A 177 5.64 4.63 9.59
CA VAL A 177 5.55 3.16 9.71
C VAL A 177 5.65 2.47 8.34
N SER A 178 5.06 3.05 7.30
CA SER A 178 5.13 2.49 5.94
C SER A 178 6.50 2.67 5.28
N THR A 179 7.29 3.64 5.74
CA THR A 179 8.68 3.87 5.29
C THR A 179 9.70 3.12 6.15
N LEU A 180 9.35 2.72 7.38
CA LEU A 180 10.26 2.01 8.28
C LEU A 180 10.80 0.77 7.56
N PRO A 181 12.13 0.72 7.37
CA PRO A 181 12.70 0.00 6.27
C PRO A 181 12.61 -1.51 6.44
N ILE A 182 12.48 -2.14 5.29
CA ILE A 182 12.75 -3.52 4.90
C ILE A 182 14.24 -3.83 5.17
N LYS A 183 14.77 -3.55 6.37
CA LYS A 183 16.21 -3.68 6.69
C LYS A 183 16.54 -4.95 7.49
N ASN A 184 15.56 -5.69 8.01
CA ASN A 184 15.82 -6.79 8.95
C ASN A 184 14.98 -8.07 8.72
N GLN A 185 14.72 -8.47 7.47
CA GLN A 185 14.22 -9.83 7.18
C GLN A 185 14.81 -10.39 5.90
#